data_AF-A0A0L8GWC9-F1
#
_entry.id   AF-A0A0L8GWC9-F1
#
_cell.length_a   1.000
_cell.length_b   1.000
_cell.length_c   1.000
_cell.angle_alpha   90.00
_cell.angle_beta   90.00
_cell.angle_gamma   90.00
#
_symmetry.space_group_name_H-M   'P 1'
#
loop_
_entity.id
_entity.type
_entity.pdbx_description
1 polymer ?
#
loop_
_entity_poly.entity_id
_entity_poly.type
_entity_poly.pdbx_seq_one_letter_code
_entity_poly.pdbx_strand_id
1 'polypeptide(L)'
;MPVACEQNIGLTPVKVAHKKKHHLSVAIASIAGLALVPVARLKCELIDQSLLKESFGNIFSLLFQSLRKALFKPAAFFKGILIPLCEADCTLREATIVASILIKYSVPMLHAAAAMLKLAEMNYNGGTSIFLRALLDKKYALPYRVIDGIVYHFLGFSREQRRLPVLWHQSFLTFVQRYKENVSSEQKESLLEVLKVHNHAEITPDIRWELLNSKCRDDVKEEPATMDVQ
;
A
#
# COMPACT_ATOMS: atom_id res chain seq x y z
N MET A 1 -8.68 -64.36 -13.45
CA MET A 1 -7.70 -65.30 -12.87
C MET A 1 -6.32 -64.94 -13.42
N PRO A 2 -5.26 -65.01 -12.60
CA PRO A 2 -4.69 -63.81 -12.00
C PRO A 2 -3.14 -63.73 -12.12
N VAL A 3 -2.57 -62.72 -11.41
CA VAL A 3 -1.18 -62.58 -10.90
C VAL A 3 -0.04 -62.37 -11.93
N ALA A 4 0.97 -61.52 -11.75
CA ALA A 4 1.54 -60.77 -10.61
C ALA A 4 2.37 -59.57 -11.18
N CYS A 5 2.39 -58.37 -10.56
CA CYS A 5 3.42 -57.88 -9.59
C CYS A 5 4.83 -57.78 -10.22
N GLU A 6 5.56 -56.66 -10.27
CA GLU A 6 5.97 -55.78 -9.16
C GLU A 6 6.55 -54.42 -9.63
N GLN A 7 6.25 -53.38 -8.82
CA GLN A 7 7.10 -52.30 -8.31
C GLN A 7 7.75 -51.20 -9.18
N ASN A 8 7.48 -49.98 -8.70
CA ASN A 8 8.38 -48.84 -8.40
C ASN A 8 8.51 -47.63 -9.37
N ILE A 9 7.77 -46.58 -8.99
CA ILE A 9 8.16 -45.16 -8.82
C ILE A 9 9.16 -44.59 -9.83
N GLY A 10 8.65 -43.76 -10.75
CA GLY A 10 9.43 -42.87 -11.61
C GLY A 10 8.79 -41.49 -11.73
N LEU A 11 8.77 -40.71 -10.64
CA LEU A 11 8.65 -39.26 -10.75
C LEU A 11 9.94 -38.73 -11.38
N THR A 12 9.88 -38.27 -12.63
CA THR A 12 10.92 -37.40 -13.18
C THR A 12 10.34 -36.00 -13.41
N PRO A 13 11.05 -34.95 -12.96
CA PRO A 13 10.50 -33.61 -12.91
C PRO A 13 10.58 -32.94 -14.28
N VAL A 14 9.49 -32.25 -14.64
CA VAL A 14 9.45 -31.31 -15.76
C VAL A 14 10.48 -30.22 -15.51
N LYS A 15 11.47 -30.14 -16.40
CA LYS A 15 12.51 -29.10 -16.45
C LYS A 15 11.87 -27.71 -16.49
N VAL A 16 11.93 -26.97 -15.38
CA VAL A 16 11.66 -25.53 -15.36
C VAL A 16 12.94 -24.82 -15.80
N ALA A 17 12.96 -24.38 -17.06
CA ALA A 17 14.05 -23.62 -17.62
C ALA A 17 14.19 -22.25 -16.95
N HIS A 18 15.38 -22.04 -16.40
CA HIS A 18 16.03 -20.78 -16.07
C HIS A 18 15.68 -19.60 -17.01
N LYS A 19 14.85 -18.64 -16.55
CA LYS A 19 15.02 -17.18 -16.78
C LYS A 19 13.90 -16.37 -16.11
N LYS A 20 14.14 -15.94 -14.87
CA LYS A 20 13.51 -14.75 -14.26
C LYS A 20 14.21 -14.42 -12.94
N LYS A 21 15.51 -14.14 -13.05
CA LYS A 21 16.21 -13.34 -12.03
C LYS A 21 16.20 -11.90 -12.56
N HIS A 22 16.11 -10.93 -11.65
CA HIS A 22 16.34 -9.49 -11.86
C HIS A 22 15.14 -8.63 -12.29
N HIS A 23 14.09 -8.53 -11.46
CA HIS A 23 13.29 -7.29 -11.39
C HIS A 23 13.72 -6.42 -10.19
N LEU A 24 14.03 -7.01 -9.03
CA LEU A 24 14.58 -6.26 -7.89
C LEU A 24 16.00 -5.69 -8.12
N SER A 25 16.81 -6.36 -8.94
CA SER A 25 18.21 -5.92 -9.17
C SER A 25 18.32 -4.72 -10.10
N VAL A 26 17.34 -4.51 -10.99
CA VAL A 26 17.35 -3.40 -11.96
C VAL A 26 16.85 -2.11 -11.30
N ALA A 27 15.91 -2.18 -10.36
CA ALA A 27 15.49 -1.03 -9.56
C ALA A 27 16.63 -0.47 -8.69
N ILE A 28 17.52 -1.34 -8.19
CA ILE A 28 18.71 -0.93 -7.45
C ILE A 28 19.76 -0.26 -8.38
N ALA A 29 19.79 -0.62 -9.66
CA ALA A 29 20.73 -0.07 -10.64
C ALA A 29 20.30 1.26 -11.26
N SER A 30 18.99 1.51 -11.46
CA SER A 30 18.51 2.79 -12.03
C SER A 30 18.58 3.98 -11.06
N ILE A 31 18.83 3.75 -9.77
CA ILE A 31 19.09 4.83 -8.80
C ILE A 31 20.52 5.39 -8.95
N ALA A 32 21.42 4.72 -9.69
CA ALA A 32 22.81 5.15 -9.84
C ALA A 32 23.06 6.22 -10.93
N GLY A 33 22.03 6.64 -11.69
CA GLY A 33 22.22 7.52 -12.84
C GLY A 33 21.27 8.70 -12.86
N LEU A 34 21.44 9.66 -11.95
CA LEU A 34 21.21 11.10 -12.16
C LEU A 34 21.55 11.88 -10.87
N ALA A 35 22.70 12.57 -10.93
CA ALA A 35 23.08 13.77 -10.19
C ALA A 35 22.96 13.81 -8.64
N LEU A 36 24.13 13.72 -7.98
CA LEU A 36 24.56 14.48 -6.80
C LEU A 36 23.61 14.59 -5.58
N VAL A 37 23.75 13.61 -4.66
CA VAL A 37 23.74 13.91 -3.22
C VAL A 37 25.00 13.29 -2.59
N PRO A 38 26.04 14.09 -2.28
CA PRO A 38 27.31 13.59 -1.76
C PRO A 38 27.24 13.34 -0.24
N VAL A 39 26.28 12.55 0.26
CA VAL A 39 26.21 12.17 1.70
C VAL A 39 25.66 10.75 1.92
N ALA A 40 26.03 9.77 1.08
CA ALA A 40 25.71 8.37 1.38
C ALA A 40 26.79 7.37 0.94
N ARG A 41 27.97 7.87 0.54
CA ARG A 41 29.04 7.06 -0.05
C ARG A 41 30.09 6.57 0.96
N LEU A 42 29.76 6.47 2.26
CA LEU A 42 30.77 6.16 3.28
C LEU A 42 30.32 5.20 4.40
N LYS A 43 29.27 4.39 4.21
CA LYS A 43 28.96 3.33 5.21
C LYS A 43 28.28 2.06 4.70
N CYS A 44 28.20 1.85 3.39
CA CYS A 44 27.64 0.62 2.80
C CYS A 44 28.68 -0.28 2.12
N GLU A 45 29.97 0.05 2.19
CA GLU A 45 31.08 -0.76 1.67
C GLU A 45 31.65 -1.77 2.68
N LEU A 46 30.97 -2.01 3.80
CA LEU A 46 31.31 -3.03 4.79
C LEU A 46 30.08 -3.87 5.16
N ILE A 47 29.47 -4.50 4.16
CA ILE A 47 28.70 -5.73 4.39
C ILE A 47 29.36 -6.78 3.51
N ASP A 48 30.34 -7.44 4.12
CA ASP A 48 31.20 -8.45 3.53
C ASP A 48 30.45 -9.49 2.70
N GLN A 49 31.12 -9.92 1.63
CA GLN A 49 30.79 -11.04 0.75
C GLN A 49 30.74 -12.42 1.45
N SER A 50 30.71 -12.48 2.79
CA SER A 50 30.83 -13.70 3.59
C SER A 50 29.51 -14.40 3.96
N LEU A 51 28.34 -13.82 3.65
CA LEU A 51 27.02 -14.36 4.05
C LEU A 51 26.25 -15.12 2.95
N LEU A 52 26.90 -15.54 1.87
CA LEU A 52 26.24 -16.23 0.76
C LEU A 52 25.95 -17.73 1.00
N LYS A 53 26.26 -18.29 2.18
CA LYS A 53 26.17 -19.75 2.43
C LYS A 53 25.27 -20.21 3.59
N GLU A 54 24.59 -19.33 4.32
CA GLU A 54 23.68 -19.75 5.41
C GLU A 54 22.22 -19.30 5.18
N SER A 55 21.66 -19.89 4.14
CA SER A 55 20.37 -20.61 4.12
C SER A 55 19.10 -19.86 4.52
N PHE A 56 18.55 -19.11 3.56
CA PHE A 56 17.14 -18.67 3.36
C PHE A 56 16.41 -17.90 4.49
N GLY A 57 16.47 -18.32 5.75
CA GLY A 57 15.88 -17.60 6.89
C GLY A 57 16.57 -16.25 7.17
N ASN A 58 17.88 -16.19 6.92
CA ASN A 58 18.68 -14.96 7.09
C ASN A 58 18.47 -13.96 5.95
N ILE A 59 18.12 -14.40 4.74
CA ILE A 59 17.98 -13.49 3.60
C ILE A 59 16.78 -12.54 3.80
N PHE A 60 15.67 -13.07 4.31
CA PHE A 60 14.50 -12.26 4.64
C PHE A 60 14.82 -11.24 5.73
N SER A 61 15.58 -11.61 6.77
CA SER A 61 15.95 -10.70 7.86
C SER A 61 16.94 -9.62 7.40
N LEU A 62 17.91 -9.97 6.56
CA LEU A 62 18.84 -9.00 5.94
C LEU A 62 18.09 -8.03 5.01
N LEU A 63 17.18 -8.54 4.18
CA LEU A 63 16.36 -7.70 3.30
C LEU A 63 15.50 -6.74 4.12
N PHE A 64 14.83 -7.25 5.16
CA PHE A 64 14.01 -6.44 6.05
C PHE A 64 14.83 -5.35 6.76
N GLN A 65 16.04 -5.69 7.21
CA GLN A 65 16.95 -4.75 7.85
C GLN A 65 17.51 -3.72 6.86
N SER A 66 17.77 -4.11 5.61
CA SER A 66 18.21 -3.19 4.56
C SER A 66 17.10 -2.20 4.18
N LEU A 67 15.86 -2.65 4.08
CA LEU A 67 14.69 -1.82 3.81
C LEU A 67 14.39 -0.87 4.97
N ARG A 68 14.55 -1.33 6.22
CA ARG A 68 14.54 -0.44 7.40
C ARG A 68 15.57 0.67 7.26
N LYS A 69 16.81 0.34 6.87
CA LYS A 69 17.87 1.34 6.67
C LYS A 69 17.55 2.31 5.53
N ALA A 70 16.90 1.84 4.47
CA ALA A 70 16.45 2.69 3.36
C ALA A 70 15.40 3.73 3.79
N LEU A 71 14.55 3.41 4.78
CA LEU A 71 13.52 4.34 5.27
C LEU A 71 14.05 5.58 5.99
N PHE A 72 15.32 5.61 6.43
CA PHE A 72 15.92 6.82 7.00
C PHE A 72 15.97 7.98 5.99
N LYS A 73 15.92 7.69 4.68
CA LYS A 73 15.73 8.69 3.62
C LYS A 73 14.39 8.44 2.92
N PRO A 74 13.26 8.91 3.49
CA PRO A 74 11.92 8.55 3.01
C PRO A 74 11.67 8.98 1.56
N ALA A 75 12.18 10.15 1.14
CA ALA A 75 12.05 10.61 -0.24
C ALA A 75 12.65 9.62 -1.26
N ALA A 76 13.82 9.06 -0.95
CA ALA A 76 14.49 8.08 -1.80
C ALA A 76 13.76 6.73 -1.76
N PHE A 77 13.24 6.34 -0.60
CA PHE A 77 12.47 5.10 -0.46
C PHE A 77 11.19 5.11 -1.32
N PHE A 78 10.38 6.17 -1.24
CA PHE A 78 9.12 6.23 -2.00
C PHE A 78 9.36 6.32 -3.50
N LYS A 79 10.30 7.17 -3.94
CA LYS A 79 10.60 7.36 -5.36
C LYS A 79 11.37 6.20 -5.98
N GLY A 80 12.28 5.57 -5.23
CA GLY A 80 13.17 4.54 -5.75
C GLY A 80 12.67 3.10 -5.57
N ILE A 81 11.83 2.85 -4.57
CA ILE A 81 11.36 1.50 -4.24
C ILE A 81 9.85 1.40 -4.42
N LEU A 82 9.08 2.24 -3.71
CA LEU A 82 7.63 2.03 -3.62
C LEU A 82 6.89 2.33 -4.92
N ILE A 83 7.15 3.48 -5.56
CA ILE A 83 6.49 3.88 -6.81
C ILE A 83 6.84 2.92 -7.96
N PRO A 84 8.13 2.62 -8.24
CA PRO A 84 8.49 1.69 -9.31
C PRO A 84 7.92 0.28 -9.10
N LEU A 85 7.77 -0.15 -7.85
CA LEU A 85 7.18 -1.45 -7.52
C LEU A 85 5.67 -1.49 -7.77
N CYS A 86 4.97 -0.37 -7.65
CA CYS A 86 3.55 -0.28 -8.04
C CYS A 86 3.38 -0.20 -9.56
N GLU A 87 4.30 0.45 -10.26
CA GLU A 87 4.30 0.57 -11.74
C GLU A 87 4.63 -0.75 -12.45
N ALA A 88 5.55 -1.55 -11.90
CA ALA A 88 6.07 -2.77 -12.53
C ALA A 88 5.26 -4.06 -12.21
N ASP A 89 4.01 -3.92 -11.79
CA ASP A 89 3.14 -4.99 -11.29
C ASP A 89 3.67 -5.70 -10.03
N CYS A 90 3.30 -5.17 -8.87
CA CYS A 90 3.67 -5.74 -7.57
C CYS A 90 3.01 -7.10 -7.28
N THR A 91 3.80 -8.07 -6.79
CA THR A 91 3.22 -9.29 -6.22
C THR A 91 2.68 -9.06 -4.80
N LEU A 92 1.57 -9.71 -4.44
CA LEU A 92 0.93 -9.55 -3.12
C LEU A 92 1.88 -9.87 -1.94
N ARG A 93 2.82 -10.80 -2.14
CA ARG A 93 3.82 -11.17 -1.13
C ARG A 93 4.81 -10.03 -0.89
N GLU A 94 5.34 -9.45 -1.96
CA GLU A 94 6.26 -8.30 -1.87
C GLU A 94 5.56 -7.08 -1.27
N ALA A 95 4.32 -6.81 -1.69
CA ALA A 95 3.50 -5.72 -1.12
C ALA A 95 3.35 -5.87 0.39
N THR A 96 3.00 -7.07 0.86
CA THR A 96 2.79 -7.34 2.29
C THR A 96 4.07 -7.15 3.10
N ILE A 97 5.22 -7.58 2.56
CA ILE A 97 6.52 -7.41 3.22
C ILE A 97 6.85 -5.92 3.37
N VAL A 98 6.79 -5.16 2.27
CA VAL A 98 7.11 -3.73 2.28
C VAL A 98 6.12 -2.96 3.14
N ALA A 99 4.83 -3.30 3.08
CA ALA A 99 3.80 -2.70 3.92
C ALA A 99 4.02 -2.97 5.41
N SER A 100 4.45 -4.18 5.79
CA SER A 100 4.76 -4.50 7.19
C SER A 100 5.89 -3.64 7.76
N ILE A 101 6.85 -3.24 6.92
CA ILE A 101 7.94 -2.33 7.29
C ILE A 101 7.39 -0.91 7.47
N LEU A 102 6.55 -0.44 6.55
CA LEU A 102 5.88 0.86 6.66
C LEU A 102 5.04 0.96 7.93
N ILE A 103 4.31 -0.09 8.30
CA ILE A 103 3.50 -0.14 9.53
C ILE A 103 4.39 -0.10 10.78
N LYS A 104 5.56 -0.75 10.77
CA LYS A 104 6.44 -0.80 11.96
C LYS A 104 7.25 0.46 12.18
N TYR A 105 7.77 1.08 11.12
CA TYR A 105 8.68 2.23 11.25
C TYR A 105 7.95 3.56 11.05
N SER A 106 8.45 4.63 11.67
CA SER A 106 7.89 5.96 11.50
C SER A 106 8.34 6.58 10.18
N VAL A 107 7.39 7.14 9.43
CA VAL A 107 7.63 7.88 8.20
C VAL A 107 7.13 9.31 8.40
N PRO A 108 7.86 10.35 7.94
CA PRO A 108 7.36 11.72 8.00
C PRO A 108 6.12 11.93 7.11
N MET A 109 5.13 12.63 7.65
CA MET A 109 3.82 12.89 7.02
C MET A 109 3.93 13.43 5.59
N LEU A 110 4.78 14.42 5.35
CA LEU A 110 4.89 15.09 4.03
C LEU A 110 5.24 14.11 2.91
N HIS A 111 6.13 13.16 3.18
CA HIS A 111 6.54 12.15 2.20
C HIS A 111 5.43 11.10 1.99
N ALA A 112 4.75 10.70 3.07
CA ALA A 112 3.64 9.77 2.99
C ALA A 112 2.45 10.36 2.22
N ALA A 113 2.13 11.64 2.44
CA ALA A 113 1.09 12.38 1.74
C ALA A 113 1.32 12.41 0.22
N ALA A 114 2.54 12.78 -0.20
CA ALA A 114 2.92 12.77 -1.62
C ALA A 114 2.87 11.36 -2.24
N ALA A 115 3.30 10.34 -1.49
CA ALA A 115 3.23 8.96 -1.94
C ALA A 115 1.79 8.47 -2.11
N MET A 116 0.89 8.78 -1.16
CA MET A 116 -0.53 8.41 -1.25
C MET A 116 -1.22 9.06 -2.43
N LEU A 117 -0.96 10.34 -2.70
CA LEU A 117 -1.49 11.02 -3.88
C LEU A 117 -1.02 10.31 -5.16
N LYS A 118 0.27 9.98 -5.25
CA LYS A 118 0.80 9.28 -6.42
C LYS A 118 0.20 7.88 -6.57
N LEU A 119 -0.01 7.15 -5.47
CA LEU A 119 -0.69 5.84 -5.48
C LEU A 119 -2.14 5.96 -5.95
N ALA A 120 -2.85 7.02 -5.56
CA ALA A 120 -4.23 7.29 -5.94
C ALA A 120 -4.37 7.63 -7.44
N GLU A 121 -3.39 8.30 -8.04
CA GLU A 121 -3.37 8.63 -9.48
C GLU A 121 -3.01 7.44 -10.38
N MET A 122 -2.31 6.44 -9.86
CA MET A 122 -1.86 5.28 -10.63
C MET A 122 -2.99 4.26 -10.85
N ASN A 123 -2.78 3.39 -11.85
CA ASN A 123 -3.71 2.30 -12.12
C ASN A 123 -3.84 1.37 -10.91
N TYR A 124 -5.06 0.84 -10.73
CA TYR A 124 -5.34 -0.06 -9.63
C TYR A 124 -4.54 -1.37 -9.75
N ASN A 125 -3.82 -1.69 -8.67
CA ASN A 125 -3.15 -2.96 -8.46
C ASN A 125 -3.42 -3.41 -7.02
N GLY A 126 -3.46 -4.72 -6.77
CA GLY A 126 -3.63 -5.27 -5.42
C GLY A 126 -2.56 -4.79 -4.44
N GLY A 127 -1.32 -4.58 -4.92
CA GLY A 127 -0.24 -3.97 -4.13
C GLY A 127 -0.53 -2.52 -3.70
N THR A 128 -1.09 -1.71 -4.60
CA THR A 128 -1.47 -0.31 -4.34
C THR A 128 -2.45 -0.22 -3.17
N SER A 129 -3.48 -1.08 -3.12
CA SER A 129 -4.44 -1.13 -2.00
C SER A 129 -3.80 -1.50 -0.66
N ILE A 130 -2.81 -2.40 -0.66
CA ILE A 130 -2.08 -2.79 0.56
C ILE A 130 -1.24 -1.62 1.07
N PHE A 131 -0.54 -0.91 0.19
CA PHE A 131 0.24 0.26 0.57
C PHE A 131 -0.62 1.42 1.03
N LEU A 132 -1.72 1.70 0.33
CA LEU A 132 -2.66 2.75 0.71
C LEU A 132 -3.22 2.47 2.11
N ARG A 133 -3.68 1.24 2.36
CA ARG A 133 -4.13 0.82 3.70
C ARG A 133 -3.03 1.01 4.76
N ALA A 134 -1.81 0.54 4.50
CA ALA A 134 -0.70 0.65 5.44
C ALA A 134 -0.34 2.11 5.80
N LEU A 135 -0.47 3.04 4.83
CA LEU A 135 -0.21 4.46 5.05
C LEU A 135 -1.38 5.15 5.76
N LEU A 136 -2.63 4.75 5.48
CA LEU A 136 -3.81 5.27 6.16
C LEU A 136 -3.86 4.84 7.64
N ASP A 137 -3.43 3.62 7.95
CA ASP A 137 -3.37 3.10 9.32
C ASP A 137 -2.47 3.92 10.27
N LYS A 138 -1.54 4.71 9.71
CA LYS A 138 -0.66 5.60 10.48
C LYS A 138 -1.35 6.85 11.04
N LYS A 139 -2.58 7.16 10.62
CA LYS A 139 -3.38 8.30 11.11
C LYS A 139 -2.63 9.64 11.03
N TYR A 140 -2.07 9.94 9.87
CA TYR A 140 -1.41 11.22 9.62
C TYR A 140 -2.44 12.35 9.53
N ALA A 141 -2.05 13.58 9.90
CA ALA A 141 -2.85 14.77 9.64
C ALA A 141 -2.71 15.17 8.15
N LEU A 142 -3.52 14.59 7.27
CA LEU A 142 -3.38 14.81 5.83
C LEU A 142 -3.95 16.16 5.38
N PRO A 143 -3.29 16.86 4.44
CA PRO A 143 -3.88 18.02 3.77
C PRO A 143 -5.13 17.60 3.01
N TYR A 144 -6.16 18.47 2.97
CA TYR A 144 -7.44 18.16 2.30
C TYR A 144 -7.26 17.75 0.84
N ARG A 145 -6.32 18.37 0.11
CA ARG A 145 -6.01 17.98 -1.28
C ARG A 145 -5.66 16.49 -1.45
N VAL A 146 -4.99 15.89 -0.46
CA VAL A 146 -4.61 14.48 -0.50
C VAL A 146 -5.81 13.60 -0.21
N ILE A 147 -6.66 14.02 0.73
CA ILE A 147 -7.91 13.32 1.06
C ILE A 147 -8.83 13.34 -0.18
N ASP A 148 -8.99 14.48 -0.82
CA ASP A 148 -9.78 14.62 -2.05
C ASP A 148 -9.24 13.71 -3.17
N GLY A 149 -7.91 13.62 -3.33
CA GLY A 149 -7.29 12.71 -4.29
C GLY A 149 -7.58 11.24 -4.00
N ILE A 150 -7.59 10.84 -2.72
CA ILE A 150 -7.92 9.47 -2.31
C ILE A 150 -9.42 9.20 -2.51
N VAL A 151 -10.29 10.15 -2.19
CA VAL A 151 -11.73 10.05 -2.50
C VAL A 151 -11.94 9.86 -4.00
N TYR A 152 -11.28 10.67 -4.83
CA TYR A 152 -11.35 10.56 -6.29
C TYR A 152 -10.91 9.18 -6.79
N HIS A 153 -9.85 8.61 -6.21
CA HIS A 153 -9.42 7.24 -6.51
C HIS A 153 -10.57 6.23 -6.28
N PHE A 154 -11.26 6.29 -5.13
CA PHE A 154 -12.39 5.41 -4.85
C PHE A 154 -13.59 5.66 -5.77
N LEU A 155 -13.89 6.92 -6.10
CA LEU A 155 -14.95 7.29 -7.02
C LEU A 155 -14.69 6.79 -8.45
N GLY A 156 -13.43 6.68 -8.87
CA GLY A 156 -13.04 6.13 -10.17
C GLY A 156 -13.57 4.70 -10.41
N PHE A 157 -13.72 3.90 -9.35
CA PHE A 157 -14.23 2.53 -9.45
C PHE A 157 -15.74 2.44 -9.62
N SER A 158 -16.48 3.55 -9.48
CA SER A 158 -17.93 3.57 -9.74
C SER A 158 -18.28 3.11 -11.16
N ARG A 159 -17.38 3.38 -12.12
CA ARG A 159 -17.54 2.99 -13.53
C ARG A 159 -17.01 1.60 -13.85
N GLU A 160 -16.26 0.99 -12.93
CA GLU A 160 -15.66 -0.32 -13.15
C GLU A 160 -16.64 -1.43 -12.78
N GLN A 161 -16.97 -2.29 -13.74
CA GLN A 161 -17.94 -3.39 -13.57
C GLN A 161 -17.30 -4.68 -13.02
N ARG A 162 -15.99 -4.68 -12.77
CA ARG A 162 -15.27 -5.86 -12.28
C ARG A 162 -15.57 -6.04 -10.79
N ARG A 163 -15.64 -7.31 -10.35
CA ARG A 163 -15.69 -7.61 -8.92
C ARG A 163 -14.38 -7.20 -8.27
N LEU A 164 -14.43 -6.20 -7.39
CA LEU A 164 -13.26 -5.71 -6.68
C LEU A 164 -12.81 -6.73 -5.62
N PRO A 165 -11.49 -6.84 -5.37
CA PRO A 165 -10.96 -7.75 -4.37
C PRO A 165 -11.24 -7.25 -2.95
N VAL A 166 -11.25 -8.18 -1.98
CA VAL A 166 -11.45 -7.88 -0.55
C VAL A 166 -10.47 -6.82 -0.03
N LEU A 167 -9.23 -6.81 -0.54
CA LEU A 167 -8.20 -5.84 -0.19
C LEU A 167 -8.62 -4.39 -0.47
N TRP A 168 -9.39 -4.17 -1.54
CA TRP A 168 -9.93 -2.85 -1.86
C TRP A 168 -10.93 -2.40 -0.79
N HIS A 169 -11.90 -3.25 -0.45
CA HIS A 169 -12.90 -2.96 0.59
C HIS A 169 -12.25 -2.72 1.96
N GLN A 170 -11.22 -3.50 2.31
CA GLN A 170 -10.45 -3.28 3.54
C GLN A 170 -9.73 -1.93 3.55
N SER A 171 -9.09 -1.56 2.42
CA SER A 171 -8.43 -0.25 2.32
C SER A 171 -9.42 0.90 2.42
N PHE A 172 -10.62 0.74 1.86
CA PHE A 172 -11.68 1.73 1.92
C PHE A 172 -12.28 1.86 3.33
N LEU A 173 -12.50 0.76 4.04
CA LEU A 173 -12.91 0.79 5.44
C LEU A 173 -11.88 1.52 6.30
N THR A 174 -10.58 1.23 6.13
CA THR A 174 -9.53 1.95 6.86
C THR A 174 -9.54 3.45 6.54
N PHE A 175 -9.76 3.85 5.30
CA PHE A 175 -9.89 5.26 4.92
C PHE A 175 -11.05 5.92 5.69
N VAL A 176 -12.25 5.34 5.63
CA VAL A 176 -13.44 5.89 6.27
C VAL A 176 -13.27 5.95 7.79
N GLN A 177 -12.81 4.88 8.43
CA GLN A 177 -12.61 4.85 9.89
C GLN A 177 -11.65 5.94 10.41
N ARG A 178 -10.69 6.38 9.59
CA ARG A 178 -9.67 7.36 10.00
C ARG A 178 -9.99 8.79 9.57
N TYR A 179 -10.56 8.99 8.38
CA TYR A 179 -10.69 10.30 7.76
C TYR A 179 -12.15 10.74 7.52
N LYS A 180 -13.15 10.04 8.09
CA LYS A 180 -14.58 10.37 7.93
C LYS A 180 -14.97 11.81 8.27
N GLU A 181 -14.26 12.46 9.19
CA GLU A 181 -14.52 13.85 9.61
C GLU A 181 -13.94 14.89 8.65
N ASN A 182 -13.05 14.47 7.74
CA ASN A 182 -12.37 15.36 6.80
C ASN A 182 -12.98 15.32 5.39
N VAL A 183 -14.05 14.54 5.20
CA VAL A 183 -14.75 14.36 3.92
C VAL A 183 -15.95 15.32 3.86
N SER A 184 -16.20 15.89 2.67
CA SER A 184 -17.37 16.73 2.39
C SER A 184 -18.67 15.92 2.33
N SER A 185 -19.82 16.56 2.54
CA SER A 185 -21.14 15.91 2.40
C SER A 185 -21.37 15.36 0.99
N GLU A 186 -21.02 16.12 -0.06
CA GLU A 186 -21.14 15.70 -1.46
C GLU A 186 -20.25 14.49 -1.76
N GLN A 187 -19.02 14.50 -1.25
CA GLN A 187 -18.09 13.38 -1.40
C GLN A 187 -18.60 12.13 -0.69
N LYS A 188 -19.18 12.29 0.51
CA LYS A 188 -19.76 11.19 1.29
C LYS A 188 -20.94 10.55 0.57
N GLU A 189 -21.83 11.33 -0.02
CA GLU A 189 -22.92 10.82 -0.86
C GLU A 189 -22.39 10.05 -2.06
N SER A 190 -21.40 10.61 -2.77
CA SER A 190 -20.75 9.96 -3.90
C SER A 190 -20.10 8.63 -3.52
N LEU A 191 -19.45 8.56 -2.35
CA LEU A 191 -18.85 7.32 -1.82
C LEU A 191 -19.91 6.27 -1.47
N LEU A 192 -21.09 6.68 -0.97
CA LEU A 192 -22.21 5.77 -0.73
C LEU A 192 -22.77 5.18 -2.03
N GLU A 193 -22.73 5.93 -3.13
CA GLU A 193 -23.11 5.39 -4.45
C GLU A 193 -22.15 4.30 -4.93
N VAL A 194 -20.84 4.47 -4.71
CA VAL A 194 -19.85 3.43 -5.04
C VAL A 194 -20.14 2.12 -4.29
N LEU A 195 -20.53 2.20 -3.01
CA LEU A 195 -20.88 1.03 -2.20
C LEU A 195 -22.14 0.30 -2.69
N LYS A 196 -23.04 0.97 -3.41
CA LYS A 196 -24.21 0.32 -4.03
C LYS A 196 -23.80 -0.55 -5.21
N VAL A 197 -22.80 -0.10 -5.99
CA VAL A 197 -22.25 -0.86 -7.13
C VAL A 197 -21.38 -2.01 -6.64
N HIS A 198 -20.49 -1.73 -5.69
CA HIS A 198 -19.52 -2.69 -5.16
C HIS A 198 -19.84 -3.07 -3.71
N ASN A 199 -20.56 -4.17 -3.55
CA ASN A 199 -21.01 -4.66 -2.24
C ASN A 199 -20.26 -5.92 -1.79
N HIS A 200 -19.72 -5.88 -0.57
CA HIS A 200 -19.15 -7.01 0.15
C HIS A 200 -19.99 -7.29 1.42
N ALA A 201 -20.44 -8.54 1.59
CA ALA A 201 -21.40 -8.94 2.61
C ALA A 201 -21.05 -8.48 4.05
N GLU A 202 -19.78 -8.61 4.45
CA GLU A 202 -19.35 -8.29 5.83
C GLU A 202 -18.81 -6.87 6.01
N ILE A 203 -18.19 -6.27 4.98
CA ILE A 203 -17.39 -5.04 5.14
C ILE A 203 -18.20 -3.80 4.75
N THR A 204 -18.98 -3.90 3.67
CA THR A 204 -19.83 -2.80 3.20
C THR A 204 -20.81 -2.26 4.27
N PRO A 205 -21.48 -3.09 5.11
CA PRO A 205 -22.33 -2.55 6.18
C PRO A 205 -21.56 -1.68 7.17
N ASP A 206 -20.33 -2.07 7.55
CA ASP A 206 -19.50 -1.31 8.47
C ASP A 206 -19.07 0.05 7.87
N ILE A 207 -18.67 0.05 6.60
CA ILE A 207 -18.31 1.29 5.89
C ILE A 207 -19.52 2.22 5.83
N ARG A 208 -20.70 1.69 5.50
CA ARG A 208 -21.93 2.48 5.41
C ARG A 208 -22.30 3.07 6.78
N TRP A 209 -22.19 2.28 7.85
CA TRP A 209 -22.46 2.74 9.20
C TRP A 209 -21.51 3.87 9.62
N GLU A 210 -20.21 3.68 9.38
CA GLU A 210 -19.19 4.69 9.70
C GLU A 210 -19.38 5.99 8.93
N LEU A 211 -19.74 5.92 7.64
CA LEU A 211 -20.07 7.11 6.85
C LEU A 211 -21.32 7.77 7.44
N LEU A 212 -22.44 7.09 7.59
CA LEU A 212 -23.69 7.70 8.04
C LEU A 212 -23.56 8.38 9.41
N ASN A 213 -22.80 7.78 10.34
CA ASN A 213 -22.60 8.30 11.69
C ASN A 213 -21.48 9.36 11.80
N SER A 214 -20.89 9.81 10.68
CA SER A 214 -19.84 10.84 10.68
C SER A 214 -20.39 12.24 10.46
N LYS A 215 -19.74 13.23 11.10
CA LYS A 215 -19.90 14.66 10.79
C LYS A 215 -19.12 15.00 9.52
N CYS A 216 -19.65 15.89 8.69
CA CYS A 216 -18.98 16.34 7.47
C CYS A 216 -18.08 17.54 7.79
N ARG A 217 -17.04 17.74 6.99
CA ARG A 217 -16.17 18.93 7.12
C ARG A 217 -16.95 20.23 6.98
N ASP A 218 -17.95 20.22 6.10
CA ASP A 218 -18.71 21.40 5.71
C ASP A 218 -19.94 21.65 6.61
N ASP A 219 -20.14 20.83 7.65
CA ASP A 219 -21.12 21.09 8.70
C ASP A 219 -20.63 22.27 9.54
N VAL A 220 -21.00 23.48 9.12
CA VAL A 220 -20.74 24.72 9.86
C VAL A 220 -21.32 24.55 11.26
N LYS A 221 -20.47 24.60 12.28
CA LYS A 221 -20.92 24.78 13.66
C LYS A 221 -21.61 26.14 13.71
N GLU A 222 -22.94 26.16 13.73
CA GLU A 222 -23.67 27.29 14.30
C GLU A 222 -23.21 27.39 15.76
N GLU A 223 -22.31 28.34 16.07
CA GLU A 223 -22.09 28.70 17.47
C GLU A 223 -23.41 29.28 18.00
N PRO A 224 -23.91 28.81 19.16
CA PRO A 224 -25.06 29.44 19.75
C PRO A 224 -24.67 30.87 20.11
N ALA A 225 -25.26 31.85 19.42
CA ALA A 225 -25.13 33.25 19.76
C ALA A 225 -25.50 33.41 21.23
N THR A 226 -24.50 33.69 22.07
CA THR A 226 -24.72 34.11 23.45
C THR A 226 -25.53 35.40 23.38
N MET A 227 -26.84 35.28 23.62
CA MET A 227 -27.68 36.44 23.88
C MET A 227 -27.21 37.02 25.21
N ASP A 228 -26.48 38.13 25.16
CA ASP A 228 -26.21 38.97 26.32
C ASP A 228 -27.57 39.41 26.90
N VAL A 229 -27.94 38.83 28.04
CA VAL A 229 -29.08 39.30 28.82
C VAL A 229 -28.54 40.38 29.76
N GLN A 230 -28.97 41.61 29.50
CA GLN A 230 -28.69 42.83 30.29
C GLN A 230 -29.33 42.77 31.68
#